data_AF-A0A960WKU7-F1
#
_entry.id   AF-A0A960WKU7-F1
#
_cell.length_a   1.000
_cell.length_b   1.000
_cell.length_c   1.000
_cell.angle_alpha   90.00
_cell.angle_beta   90.00
_cell.angle_gamma   90.00
#
_symmetry.space_group_name_H-M   'P 1'
#
loop_
_entity.id
_entity.type
_entity.pdbx_description
1 polymer ?
#
loop_
_entity_poly.entity_id
_entity_poly.type
_entity_poly.pdbx_seq_one_letter_code
_entity_poly.pdbx_strand_id
1 'polypeptide(L)'
;MTSEDFGRIWDNAISGALKKASDASGLRPSVITTQLHNKYEEFNKAHKNGGNMVDPHKPLDRHKVASCLTHAVIELHPFDVSKIMETDPIKRFRKRTVNYSAGLYSGLSVMVDMIKADAKKNNNGFRQQAFSIDLKYPTPTDENQNYIDYLIKALVRAHINKEKNITLLAHIYFFIEKYHEDAVKKELLESTNVT
;
A
#
# COMPACT_ATOMS: atom_id res chain seq x y z
N MET A 1 -17.51 -0.26 1.36
CA MET A 1 -17.04 0.99 1.97
C MET A 1 -18.09 2.03 1.62
N THR A 2 -18.49 2.93 2.51
CA THR A 2 -19.39 4.02 2.08
C THR A 2 -18.60 5.04 1.24
N SER A 3 -19.30 5.91 0.50
CA SER A 3 -18.62 6.98 -0.25
C SER A 3 -17.91 7.97 0.68
N GLU A 4 -18.46 8.21 1.87
CA GLU A 4 -17.87 9.05 2.91
C GLU A 4 -16.59 8.42 3.49
N ASP A 5 -16.63 7.11 3.79
CA ASP A 5 -15.44 6.36 4.20
C ASP A 5 -14.33 6.42 3.15
N PHE A 6 -14.69 6.34 1.86
CA PHE A 6 -13.74 6.43 0.76
C PHE A 6 -13.14 7.83 0.64
N GLY A 7 -13.94 8.89 0.79
CA GLY A 7 -13.44 10.27 0.80
C GLY A 7 -12.40 10.49 1.89
N ARG A 8 -12.66 10.01 3.11
CA ARG A 8 -11.70 10.06 4.21
C ARG A 8 -10.40 9.31 3.90
N ILE A 9 -10.49 8.10 3.34
CA ILE A 9 -9.33 7.29 2.94
C ILE A 9 -8.55 7.99 1.82
N TRP A 10 -9.24 8.61 0.87
CA TRP A 10 -8.63 9.38 -0.19
C TRP A 10 -7.78 10.53 0.37
N ASP A 11 -8.38 11.36 1.23
CA ASP A 11 -7.73 12.54 1.79
C ASP A 11 -6.56 12.17 2.70
N ASN A 12 -6.74 11.17 3.57
CA ASN A 12 -5.74 10.83 4.59
C ASN A 12 -4.59 9.94 4.09
N ALA A 13 -4.83 9.10 3.09
CA ALA A 13 -3.88 8.05 2.70
C ALA A 13 -3.46 8.13 1.22
N ILE A 14 -4.43 8.12 0.31
CA ILE A 14 -4.15 7.94 -1.12
C ILE A 14 -3.56 9.22 -1.74
N SER A 15 -4.15 10.38 -1.44
CA SER A 15 -3.72 11.67 -1.99
C SER A 15 -2.24 11.96 -1.65
N GLY A 16 -1.83 11.67 -0.41
CA GLY A 16 -0.46 11.81 0.05
C GLY A 16 0.51 10.87 -0.67
N ALA A 17 0.13 9.62 -0.90
CA ALA A 17 0.93 8.66 -1.66
C ALA A 17 1.12 9.10 -3.12
N LEU A 18 0.05 9.56 -3.78
CA LEU A 18 0.11 10.12 -5.13
C LEU A 18 0.99 11.37 -5.18
N LYS A 19 0.90 12.26 -4.19
CA LYS A 19 1.75 13.44 -4.10
C LYS A 19 3.24 13.07 -3.98
N LYS A 20 3.59 12.14 -3.08
CA LYS A 20 4.98 11.66 -2.95
C LYS A 20 5.51 11.04 -4.24
N ALA A 21 4.69 10.27 -4.94
CA ALA A 21 5.06 9.69 -6.24
C ALA A 21 5.22 10.77 -7.33
N SER A 22 4.39 11.81 -7.31
CA SER A 22 4.52 12.99 -8.17
C SER A 22 5.85 13.70 -7.93
N ASP A 23 6.17 14.00 -6.68
CA ASP A 23 7.39 14.70 -6.30
C ASP A 23 8.66 13.91 -6.68
N ALA A 24 8.64 12.58 -6.49
CA ALA A 24 9.77 11.71 -6.83
C ALA A 24 9.96 11.50 -8.35
N SER A 25 8.88 11.51 -9.14
CA SER A 25 8.93 11.25 -10.58
C SER A 25 9.00 12.51 -11.44
N GLY A 26 8.56 13.65 -10.92
CA GLY A 26 8.32 14.88 -11.67
C GLY A 26 7.06 14.83 -12.54
N LEU A 27 6.24 13.78 -12.44
CA LEU A 27 5.01 13.61 -13.22
C LEU A 27 3.79 14.05 -12.40
N ARG A 28 2.84 14.73 -13.03
CA ARG A 28 1.58 15.09 -12.38
C ARG A 28 0.57 13.94 -12.50
N PRO A 29 -0.12 13.55 -11.40
CA PRO A 29 -1.16 12.55 -11.47
C PRO A 29 -2.42 13.13 -12.13
N SER A 30 -3.13 12.31 -12.89
CA SER A 30 -4.50 12.60 -13.31
C SER A 30 -5.46 12.54 -12.11
N VAL A 31 -6.56 13.29 -12.19
CA VAL A 31 -7.62 13.25 -11.17
C VAL A 31 -8.41 11.97 -11.36
N ILE A 32 -8.16 10.99 -10.49
CA ILE A 32 -8.75 9.63 -10.60
C ILE A 32 -9.73 9.28 -9.49
N THR A 33 -10.09 10.18 -8.57
CA THR A 33 -10.82 9.85 -7.32
C THR A 33 -12.09 9.01 -7.56
N THR A 34 -12.98 9.46 -8.46
CA THR A 34 -14.23 8.73 -8.77
C THR A 34 -13.96 7.41 -9.48
N GLN A 35 -13.03 7.40 -10.44
CA GLN A 35 -12.65 6.20 -11.19
C GLN A 35 -12.02 5.16 -10.27
N LEU A 36 -11.24 5.61 -9.28
CA LEU A 36 -10.59 4.79 -8.28
C LEU A 36 -11.61 4.13 -7.37
N HIS A 37 -12.62 4.87 -6.90
CA HIS A 37 -13.69 4.29 -6.11
C HIS A 37 -14.43 3.18 -6.88
N ASN A 38 -14.79 3.46 -8.15
CA ASN A 38 -15.47 2.48 -9.00
C ASN A 38 -14.62 1.22 -9.24
N LYS A 39 -13.32 1.41 -9.53
CA LYS A 39 -12.38 0.31 -9.77
C LYS A 39 -12.10 -0.50 -8.49
N TYR A 40 -12.04 0.16 -7.33
CA TYR A 40 -11.99 -0.51 -6.04
C TYR A 40 -13.21 -1.40 -5.80
N GLU A 41 -14.42 -0.88 -6.02
CA GLU A 41 -15.66 -1.65 -5.81
C GLU A 41 -15.78 -2.83 -6.78
N GLU A 42 -15.29 -2.69 -8.03
CA GLU A 42 -15.14 -3.81 -8.97
C GLU A 42 -14.27 -4.93 -8.39
N PHE A 43 -13.06 -4.62 -7.94
CA PHE A 43 -12.14 -5.60 -7.35
C PHE A 43 -12.71 -6.21 -6.08
N ASN A 44 -13.33 -5.39 -5.23
CA ASN A 44 -13.95 -5.80 -3.99
C ASN A 44 -15.05 -6.85 -4.27
N LYS A 45 -16.01 -6.54 -5.16
CA LYS A 45 -17.11 -7.45 -5.54
C LYS A 45 -16.61 -8.79 -6.06
N ALA A 46 -15.59 -8.78 -6.93
CA ALA A 46 -15.00 -10.02 -7.45
C ALA A 46 -14.47 -10.93 -6.33
N HIS A 47 -13.96 -10.36 -5.23
CA HIS A 47 -13.42 -11.10 -4.09
C HIS A 47 -14.46 -11.43 -3.01
N LYS A 48 -15.58 -10.70 -2.96
CA LYS A 48 -16.74 -11.04 -2.12
C LYS A 48 -17.47 -12.29 -2.64
N ASN A 49 -17.66 -12.39 -3.95
CA ASN A 49 -18.45 -13.45 -4.58
C ASN A 49 -17.71 -14.79 -4.69
N GLY A 50 -16.39 -14.83 -4.51
CA GLY A 50 -15.56 -16.04 -4.61
C GLY A 50 -15.44 -16.88 -3.34
N GLY A 51 -16.34 -16.74 -2.34
CA GLY A 51 -16.34 -17.55 -1.12
C GLY A 51 -15.22 -17.29 -0.11
N ASN A 52 -14.23 -16.44 -0.44
CA ASN A 52 -13.12 -16.06 0.45
C ASN A 52 -13.52 -15.07 1.58
N MET A 53 -14.82 -14.84 1.76
CA MET A 53 -15.40 -14.02 2.83
C MET A 53 -16.50 -14.83 3.52
N VAL A 54 -16.09 -15.67 4.48
CA VAL A 54 -16.98 -16.56 5.25
C VAL A 54 -17.93 -15.77 6.17
N ASP A 55 -17.68 -14.48 6.40
CA ASP A 55 -18.54 -13.62 7.21
C ASP A 55 -18.61 -12.19 6.62
N PRO A 56 -19.76 -11.77 6.06
CA PRO A 56 -19.96 -10.43 5.52
C PRO A 56 -20.05 -9.34 6.60
N HIS A 57 -20.18 -9.70 7.88
CA HIS A 57 -20.23 -8.79 9.02
C HIS A 57 -18.88 -8.61 9.71
N LYS A 58 -17.88 -9.46 9.42
CA LYS A 58 -16.50 -9.17 9.81
C LYS A 58 -15.98 -8.01 8.96
N PRO A 59 -15.32 -7.00 9.57
CA PRO A 59 -14.68 -5.94 8.83
C PRO A 59 -13.82 -6.55 7.73
N LEU A 60 -14.03 -6.07 6.50
CA LEU A 60 -13.19 -6.43 5.36
C LEU A 60 -11.75 -6.31 5.82
N ASP A 61 -11.01 -7.43 5.77
CA ASP A 61 -9.64 -7.46 6.27
C ASP A 61 -8.89 -6.30 5.60
N ARG A 62 -8.37 -5.38 6.43
CA ARG A 62 -7.71 -4.14 6.00
C ARG A 62 -6.67 -4.39 4.91
N HIS A 63 -6.02 -5.56 4.94
CA HIS A 63 -5.07 -5.99 3.92
C HIS A 63 -5.73 -6.21 2.55
N LYS A 64 -6.93 -6.80 2.50
CA LYS A 64 -7.70 -6.96 1.25
C LYS A 64 -8.14 -5.60 0.70
N VAL A 65 -8.55 -4.67 1.56
CA VAL A 65 -8.87 -3.29 1.16
C VAL A 65 -7.66 -2.62 0.53
N ALA A 66 -6.50 -2.67 1.21
CA ALA A 66 -5.23 -2.16 0.72
C ALA A 66 -4.83 -2.79 -0.63
N SER A 67 -4.99 -4.10 -0.79
CA SER A 67 -4.71 -4.81 -2.04
C SER A 67 -5.61 -4.39 -3.19
N CYS A 68 -6.92 -4.26 -2.95
CA CYS A 68 -7.86 -3.80 -3.98
C CYS A 68 -7.51 -2.38 -4.44
N LEU A 69 -7.19 -1.48 -3.52
CA LEU A 69 -6.79 -0.11 -3.84
C LEU A 69 -5.47 -0.05 -4.61
N THR A 70 -4.49 -0.88 -4.22
CA THR A 70 -3.21 -0.97 -4.93
C THR A 70 -3.40 -1.36 -6.38
N HIS A 71 -4.17 -2.42 -6.64
CA HIS A 71 -4.50 -2.82 -8.00
C HIS A 71 -5.30 -1.75 -8.73
N ALA A 72 -6.28 -1.11 -8.07
CA ALA A 72 -7.07 -0.05 -8.69
C ALA A 72 -6.23 1.14 -9.15
N VAL A 73 -5.27 1.59 -8.34
CA VAL A 73 -4.32 2.64 -8.72
C VAL A 73 -3.44 2.20 -9.88
N ILE A 74 -2.90 0.97 -9.85
CA ILE A 74 -2.06 0.43 -10.93
C ILE A 74 -2.83 0.39 -12.25
N GLU A 75 -4.08 -0.10 -12.26
CA GLU A 75 -4.90 -0.18 -13.47
C GLU A 75 -5.25 1.18 -14.06
N LEU A 76 -5.51 2.16 -13.20
CA LEU A 76 -5.92 3.49 -13.65
C LEU A 76 -4.76 4.32 -14.19
N HIS A 77 -3.52 3.92 -13.92
CA HIS A 77 -2.31 4.59 -14.40
C HIS A 77 -2.38 6.12 -14.21
N PRO A 78 -2.49 6.62 -12.96
CA PRO A 78 -2.61 8.06 -12.72
C PRO A 78 -1.48 8.89 -13.33
N PHE A 79 -0.30 8.31 -13.52
CA PHE A 79 0.83 8.96 -14.16
C PHE A 79 1.02 8.48 -15.60
N ASP A 80 1.05 9.43 -16.53
CA ASP A 80 1.41 9.16 -17.92
C ASP A 80 2.93 8.98 -18.06
N VAL A 81 3.35 7.72 -18.16
CA VAL A 81 4.75 7.32 -18.31
C VAL A 81 5.24 7.32 -19.76
N SER A 82 4.35 7.53 -20.74
CA SER A 82 4.70 7.46 -22.17
C SER A 82 5.65 8.58 -22.60
N LYS A 83 5.62 9.71 -21.88
CA LYS A 83 6.41 10.92 -22.16
C LYS A 83 7.78 10.94 -21.50
N ILE A 84 8.19 9.86 -20.82
CA ILE A 84 9.48 9.80 -20.13
C ILE A 84 10.62 9.63 -21.15
N MET A 85 11.36 10.72 -21.39
CA MET A 85 12.58 10.75 -22.20
C MET A 85 13.84 10.67 -21.32
N GLU A 86 13.92 9.68 -20.44
CA GLU A 86 15.08 9.49 -19.54
C GLU A 86 16.12 8.55 -20.16
N THR A 87 17.36 9.00 -20.27
CA THR A 87 18.47 8.24 -20.87
C THR A 87 19.12 7.30 -19.87
N ASP A 88 19.21 7.72 -18.59
CA ASP A 88 19.75 6.92 -17.51
C ASP A 88 18.82 5.70 -17.25
N PRO A 89 19.32 4.45 -17.38
CA PRO A 89 18.49 3.25 -17.22
C PRO A 89 17.82 3.13 -15.84
N ILE A 90 18.50 3.54 -14.77
CA ILE A 90 18.02 3.44 -13.40
C ILE A 90 16.91 4.47 -13.16
N LYS A 91 17.15 5.72 -13.55
CA LYS A 91 16.14 6.79 -13.44
C LYS A 91 14.93 6.50 -14.32
N ARG A 92 15.15 5.97 -15.52
CA ARG A 92 14.09 5.57 -16.45
C ARG A 92 13.23 4.47 -15.85
N PHE A 93 13.85 3.45 -15.25
CA PHE A 93 13.11 2.40 -14.55
C PHE A 93 12.24 2.99 -13.44
N ARG A 94 12.82 3.79 -12.53
CA ARG A 94 12.09 4.43 -11.42
C ARG A 94 10.89 5.26 -11.89
N LYS A 95 11.07 6.07 -12.93
CA LYS A 95 9.98 6.89 -13.51
C LYS A 95 8.91 6.02 -14.18
N ARG A 96 9.30 4.95 -14.90
CA ARG A 96 8.34 4.02 -15.54
C ARG A 96 7.57 3.16 -14.55
N THR A 97 8.12 2.92 -13.35
CA THR A 97 7.43 2.18 -12.29
C THR A 97 6.58 3.04 -11.37
N VAL A 98 6.43 4.35 -11.64
CA VAL A 98 5.74 5.28 -10.74
C VAL A 98 4.30 4.86 -10.41
N ASN A 99 3.53 4.31 -11.36
CA ASN A 99 2.16 3.83 -11.10
C ASN A 99 2.13 2.64 -10.12
N TYR A 100 3.16 1.78 -10.16
CA TYR A 100 3.32 0.65 -9.26
C TYR A 100 3.74 1.10 -7.86
N SER A 101 4.70 2.02 -7.79
CA SER A 101 5.09 2.65 -6.53
C SER A 101 3.91 3.38 -5.90
N ALA A 102 3.20 4.19 -6.68
CA ALA A 102 2.00 4.91 -6.25
C ALA A 102 0.91 3.97 -5.73
N GLY A 103 0.64 2.87 -6.44
CA GLY A 103 -0.31 1.85 -6.00
C GLY A 103 0.11 1.20 -4.69
N LEU A 104 1.35 0.71 -4.61
CA LEU A 104 1.88 0.04 -3.42
C LEU A 104 1.82 0.95 -2.19
N TYR A 105 2.29 2.19 -2.33
CA TYR A 105 2.26 3.17 -1.24
C TYR A 105 0.84 3.59 -0.87
N SER A 106 -0.09 3.70 -1.83
CA SER A 106 -1.49 3.95 -1.52
C SER A 106 -2.08 2.84 -0.67
N GLY A 107 -1.83 1.56 -1.02
CA GLY A 107 -2.26 0.42 -0.22
C GLY A 107 -1.66 0.41 1.18
N LEU A 108 -0.34 0.65 1.30
CA LEU A 108 0.34 0.75 2.60
C LEU A 108 -0.24 1.88 3.46
N SER A 109 -0.46 3.06 2.89
CA SER A 109 -1.03 4.20 3.61
C SER A 109 -2.45 3.91 4.09
N VAL A 110 -3.28 3.24 3.27
CA VAL A 110 -4.64 2.83 3.67
C VAL A 110 -4.59 1.82 4.81
N MET A 111 -3.72 0.81 4.71
CA MET A 111 -3.53 -0.18 5.76
C MET A 111 -3.15 0.50 7.09
N VAL A 112 -2.19 1.42 7.07
CA VAL A 112 -1.74 2.16 8.25
C VAL A 112 -2.87 3.03 8.83
N ASP A 113 -3.62 3.75 8.00
CA ASP A 113 -4.77 4.56 8.45
C ASP A 113 -5.82 3.69 9.16
N MET A 114 -6.16 2.53 8.58
CA MET A 114 -7.10 1.59 9.19
C MET A 114 -6.59 1.01 10.51
N ILE A 115 -5.30 0.69 10.62
CA ILE A 115 -4.70 0.20 11.87
C ILE A 115 -4.75 1.29 12.95
N LYS A 116 -4.42 2.54 12.61
CA LYS A 116 -4.49 3.67 13.55
C LYS A 116 -5.91 3.90 14.05
N ALA A 117 -6.89 3.86 13.15
CA ALA A 117 -8.30 4.00 13.50
C ALA A 117 -8.77 2.89 14.45
N ASP A 118 -8.42 1.63 14.15
CA ASP A 118 -8.74 0.48 15.00
C ASP A 118 -8.04 0.55 16.37
N ALA A 119 -6.75 0.89 16.39
CA ALA A 119 -5.98 1.04 17.62
C ALA A 119 -6.51 2.16 18.52
N LYS A 120 -6.98 3.27 17.94
CA LYS A 120 -7.64 4.35 18.67
C LYS A 120 -8.98 3.88 19.24
N LYS A 121 -9.81 3.21 18.43
CA LYS A 121 -11.12 2.69 18.86
C LYS A 121 -11.00 1.68 20.02
N ASN A 122 -9.96 0.85 19.99
CA ASN A 122 -9.74 -0.22 20.97
C ASN A 122 -8.78 0.18 22.11
N ASN A 123 -8.38 1.45 22.22
CA ASN A 123 -7.40 1.95 23.21
C ASN A 123 -6.09 1.14 23.24
N ASN A 124 -5.62 0.66 22.09
CA ASN A 124 -4.37 -0.08 21.97
C ASN A 124 -3.17 0.88 21.85
N GLY A 125 -2.59 1.27 22.99
CA GLY A 125 -1.48 2.23 23.06
C GLY A 125 -0.25 1.81 22.27
N PHE A 126 0.12 0.51 22.31
CA PHE A 126 1.26 -0.01 21.55
C PHE A 126 1.08 0.21 20.05
N ARG A 127 -0.07 -0.18 19.48
CA ARG A 127 -0.31 0.00 18.03
C ARG A 127 -0.39 1.47 17.63
N GLN A 128 -0.94 2.35 18.49
CA GLN A 128 -0.95 3.79 18.22
C GLN A 128 0.47 4.33 18.10
N GLN A 129 1.38 3.93 18.99
CA GLN A 129 2.79 4.32 18.93
C GLN A 129 3.51 3.66 17.76
N ALA A 130 3.38 2.35 17.57
CA ALA A 130 4.09 1.60 16.54
C ALA A 130 3.81 2.17 15.15
N PHE A 131 2.56 2.44 14.82
CA PHE A 131 2.21 2.95 13.50
C PHE A 131 2.32 4.47 13.36
N SER A 132 2.70 5.20 14.41
CA SER A 132 3.00 6.65 14.32
C SER A 132 4.35 6.96 13.65
N ILE A 133 5.25 5.98 13.60
CA ILE A 133 6.54 6.09 12.92
C ILE A 133 6.49 5.49 11.51
N ASP A 134 7.58 5.62 10.76
CA ASP A 134 7.70 5.03 9.42
C ASP A 134 7.67 3.50 9.48
N LEU A 135 7.01 2.90 8.47
CA LEU A 135 6.93 1.45 8.33
C LEU A 135 8.34 0.86 8.21
N LYS A 136 8.54 -0.24 8.93
CA LYS A 136 9.75 -1.04 8.87
C LYS A 136 9.50 -2.21 7.94
N TYR A 137 10.48 -2.50 7.12
CA TYR A 137 10.43 -3.57 6.14
C TYR A 137 11.50 -4.60 6.46
N PRO A 138 11.30 -5.88 6.08
CA PRO A 138 12.35 -6.87 6.14
C PRO A 138 13.59 -6.37 5.38
N THR A 139 14.67 -6.07 6.09
CA THR A 139 15.95 -5.76 5.45
C THR A 139 16.60 -7.08 5.04
N PRO A 140 16.88 -7.31 3.75
CA PRO A 140 17.72 -8.43 3.35
C PRO A 140 19.11 -8.28 4.00
N THR A 141 19.82 -9.39 4.17
CA THR A 141 21.16 -9.41 4.79
C THR A 141 22.22 -8.63 4.02
N ASP A 142 21.94 -8.24 2.78
CA ASP A 142 22.78 -7.35 1.97
C ASP A 142 22.36 -5.90 2.12
N GLU A 143 23.31 -5.02 2.49
CA GLU A 143 23.12 -3.57 2.66
C GLU A 143 22.59 -2.85 1.40
N ASN A 144 22.69 -3.47 0.22
CA ASN A 144 22.28 -2.90 -1.07
C ASN A 144 20.87 -3.29 -1.54
N GLN A 145 20.09 -3.99 -0.71
CA GLN A 145 18.81 -4.55 -1.14
C GLN A 145 17.60 -3.86 -0.46
N ASN A 146 16.78 -3.16 -1.25
CA ASN A 146 15.55 -2.54 -0.78
C ASN A 146 14.34 -3.46 -1.03
N TYR A 147 13.71 -3.94 0.04
CA TYR A 147 12.52 -4.80 -0.01
C TYR A 147 11.38 -4.20 -0.85
N ILE A 148 11.15 -2.90 -0.75
CA ILE A 148 10.11 -2.21 -1.51
C ILE A 148 10.42 -2.24 -3.01
N ASP A 149 11.68 -2.08 -3.41
CA ASP A 149 12.07 -2.16 -4.82
C ASP A 149 11.80 -3.55 -5.40
N TYR A 150 12.00 -4.62 -4.62
CA TYR A 150 11.64 -5.97 -5.03
C TYR A 150 10.14 -6.17 -5.16
N LEU A 151 9.35 -5.65 -4.21
CA LEU A 151 7.89 -5.70 -4.31
C LEU A 151 7.39 -4.95 -5.55
N ILE A 152 7.95 -3.76 -5.85
CA ILE A 152 7.60 -3.01 -7.07
C ILE A 152 7.93 -3.83 -8.31
N LYS A 153 9.14 -4.43 -8.40
CA LYS A 153 9.52 -5.31 -9.51
C LYS A 153 8.59 -6.52 -9.65
N ALA A 154 8.19 -7.13 -8.54
CA ALA A 154 7.26 -8.24 -8.53
C ALA A 154 5.86 -7.81 -9.02
N LEU A 155 5.36 -6.65 -8.57
CA LEU A 155 4.09 -6.09 -9.04
C LEU A 155 4.11 -5.79 -10.54
N VAL A 156 5.22 -5.25 -11.06
CA VAL A 156 5.42 -5.03 -12.51
C VAL A 156 5.31 -6.34 -13.27
N ARG A 157 6.04 -7.38 -12.83
CA ARG A 157 6.01 -8.71 -13.48
C ARG A 157 4.62 -9.34 -13.43
N ALA A 158 3.97 -9.31 -12.27
CA ALA A 158 2.62 -9.84 -12.08
C ALA A 158 1.60 -9.13 -12.99
N HIS A 159 1.70 -7.80 -13.12
CA HIS A 159 0.82 -7.03 -14.00
C HIS A 159 1.05 -7.35 -15.48
N ILE A 160 2.30 -7.45 -15.93
CA ILE A 160 2.65 -7.85 -17.31
C ILE A 160 2.08 -9.24 -17.64
N ASN A 161 2.16 -10.18 -16.71
CA ASN A 161 1.64 -11.54 -16.87
C ASN A 161 0.12 -11.65 -16.64
N LYS A 162 -0.57 -10.54 -16.35
CA LYS A 162 -2.00 -10.48 -16.00
C LYS A 162 -2.38 -11.32 -14.76
N GLU A 163 -1.43 -11.55 -13.86
CA GLU A 163 -1.59 -12.32 -12.62
C GLU A 163 -1.97 -11.41 -11.44
N LYS A 164 -3.20 -10.89 -11.46
CA LYS A 164 -3.71 -10.01 -10.39
C LYS A 164 -4.19 -10.85 -9.20
N ASN A 165 -3.31 -11.13 -8.25
CA ASN A 165 -3.64 -11.92 -7.06
C ASN A 165 -3.80 -11.02 -5.81
N ILE A 166 -5.02 -10.51 -5.60
CA ILE A 166 -5.36 -9.65 -4.45
C ILE A 166 -5.11 -10.39 -3.13
N THR A 167 -5.42 -11.69 -3.07
CA THR A 167 -5.22 -12.50 -1.87
C THR A 167 -3.75 -12.59 -1.51
N LEU A 168 -2.86 -12.84 -2.48
CA LEU A 168 -1.42 -12.89 -2.23
C LEU A 168 -0.90 -11.53 -1.76
N LEU A 169 -1.30 -10.44 -2.41
CA LEU A 169 -0.91 -9.10 -1.99
C LEU A 169 -1.43 -8.77 -0.57
N ALA A 170 -2.62 -9.26 -0.21
CA ALA A 170 -3.15 -9.08 1.14
C ALA A 170 -2.31 -9.82 2.18
N HIS A 171 -1.82 -11.02 1.86
CA HIS A 171 -0.88 -11.73 2.73
C HIS A 171 0.44 -10.97 2.87
N ILE A 172 0.97 -10.39 1.79
CA ILE A 172 2.16 -9.54 1.85
C ILE A 172 1.94 -8.37 2.80
N TYR A 173 0.80 -7.67 2.72
CA TYR A 173 0.48 -6.60 3.65
C TYR A 173 0.37 -7.06 5.10
N PHE A 174 -0.24 -8.22 5.34
CA PHE A 174 -0.27 -8.82 6.68
C PHE A 174 1.14 -9.09 7.21
N PHE A 175 2.05 -9.62 6.40
CA PHE A 175 3.42 -9.85 6.82
C PHE A 175 4.20 -8.56 7.09
N ILE A 176 3.98 -7.51 6.28
CA ILE A 176 4.56 -6.18 6.53
C ILE A 176 4.07 -5.63 7.87
N GLU A 177 2.76 -5.72 8.15
CA GLU A 177 2.20 -5.31 9.44
C GLU A 177 2.89 -6.05 10.60
N LYS A 178 2.96 -7.39 10.53
CA LYS A 178 3.53 -8.21 11.60
C LYS A 178 5.01 -7.94 11.81
N TYR A 179 5.77 -7.86 10.73
CA TYR A 179 7.19 -7.55 10.80
C TYR A 179 7.43 -6.19 11.46
N HIS A 180 6.65 -5.17 11.08
CA HIS A 180 6.76 -3.84 11.66
C HIS A 180 6.46 -3.84 13.17
N GLU A 181 5.38 -4.51 13.60
CA GLU A 181 5.05 -4.66 15.02
C GLU A 181 6.21 -5.31 15.80
N ASP A 182 6.77 -6.40 15.29
CA ASP A 182 7.87 -7.12 15.95
C ASP A 182 9.15 -6.27 16.01
N ALA A 183 9.49 -5.58 14.92
CA ALA A 183 10.67 -4.72 14.84
C ALA A 183 10.58 -3.51 15.79
N VAL A 184 9.41 -2.88 15.90
CA VAL A 184 9.21 -1.79 16.88
C VAL A 184 9.24 -2.32 18.30
N LYS A 185 8.58 -3.46 18.57
CA LYS A 185 8.59 -4.07 19.90
C LYS A 185 10.01 -4.42 20.36
N LYS A 186 10.83 -4.95 19.45
CA LYS A 186 12.24 -5.26 19.73
C LYS A 186 13.03 -4.02 20.11
N GLU A 187 12.95 -2.94 19.35
CA GLU A 187 13.66 -1.69 19.65
C GLU A 187 13.21 -1.06 20.98
N LEU A 188 11.91 -1.11 21.28
CA LEU A 188 11.42 -0.64 22.57
C LEU A 188 12.03 -1.44 23.71
N LEU A 189 12.07 -2.78 23.63
CA LEU A 189 12.69 -3.63 24.65
C LEU A 189 14.20 -3.37 24.78
N GLU A 190 14.90 -3.14 23.68
CA GLU A 190 16.33 -2.81 23.69
C GLU A 190 16.59 -1.45 24.34
N SER A 191 15.73 -0.45 24.11
CA SER A 191 15.86 0.87 24.71
C SER A 191 15.66 0.89 26.24
N THR A 192 14.85 -0.03 26.78
CA THR A 192 14.59 -0.12 28.24
C THR A 192 15.68 -0.86 29.00
N ASN A 193 16.50 -1.68 28.33
CA ASN A 193 17.58 -2.46 28.96
C ASN A 193 18.92 -1.69 29.03
N VAL A 194 18.96 -0.45 28.55
CA VAL A 194 20.15 0.42 28.55
C VAL A 194 20.08 1.50 29.65
N THR A 195 19.06 1.47 30.50
CA THR A 195 18.87 2.32 31.70
C THR A 195 18.96 1.51 32.97
#